data_AF-A0AAN8Z4F9-F1
#
_entry.id   AF-A0AAN8Z4F9-F1
#
_cell.length_a   1.000
_cell.length_b   1.000
_cell.length_c   1.000
_cell.angle_alpha   90.00
_cell.angle_beta   90.00
_cell.angle_gamma   90.00
#
_symmetry.space_group_name_H-M   'P 1'
#
loop_
_entity.id
_entity.type
_entity.pdbx_description
1 polymer ?
#
loop_
_entity_poly.entity_id
_entity_poly.type
_entity_poly.pdbx_seq_one_letter_code
_entity_poly.pdbx_strand_id
1 'polypeptide(L)'
;MATGVGDEDADAVLSDVEADDDPAPIAISSPSQEEEDVSVERLREILAELERERQAREAAESSKSDLQTQFNRLKVLAHEAIKKRDESTRLKDEALREKEEALRSNERLLTELSEANKVRDEYVQQIDSIRSEMNNAEQMMVTGIEKISRKLSSFKDFSAGGFPRYQKYSGLPAIAYGVIKRTNEIVEEMLKQIETTTKSRNDAREQMEQRNYEIAIEVSQLEATISGLREEVAKKSSAVENLEKVVAEKEMEKSEMEREMAEKLRSMEKESLELKELVSEYDNKSRSLEAKIDAQKPLLSDQLNFVSKIHEQMYSLISLVDDDSNMDQHEFSESLFLPQETDLEENIRASLAGMDSIYELTKIVIVKTKDMFEERKYEAKKLHETVSQLVKEKEQIGSLLRSTLSKRMKYDPSSKTSELFEVAENGLRESGIKIRFSNILERHDKAGTPETADDEVYTLAGALEKIVKESQVEILELKRSVDELRASRLRERLEELTRQLEESDTREESRRHQNAHRYLCWPWDWLGINFVASRQTETQLQNSNEMELSEPLL
;
A
#
# COMPACT_ATOMS: atom_id res chain seq x y z
N MET A 1 42.97 -6.72 48.91
CA MET A 1 43.50 -7.20 47.61
C MET A 1 42.59 -6.62 46.54
N ALA A 2 43.08 -5.55 45.90
CA ALA A 2 43.32 -5.44 44.45
C ALA A 2 42.04 -5.00 43.68
N THR A 3 41.85 -3.68 43.54
CA THR A 3 42.04 -2.85 42.30
C THR A 3 40.83 -2.93 41.37
N GLY A 4 40.25 -1.87 40.82
CA GLY A 4 40.65 -0.48 40.65
C GLY A 4 39.79 0.09 39.50
N VAL A 5 39.40 1.35 39.63
CA VAL A 5 38.56 2.16 38.73
C VAL A 5 39.16 2.26 37.32
N GLY A 6 38.30 2.32 36.30
CA GLY A 6 38.66 2.66 34.91
C GLY A 6 37.41 2.81 34.04
N ASP A 7 36.83 4.01 34.06
CA ASP A 7 35.82 4.50 33.13
C ASP A 7 36.60 5.06 31.93
N GLU A 8 36.48 4.44 30.76
CA GLU A 8 37.05 4.96 29.51
C GLU A 8 35.97 4.98 28.43
N ASP A 9 35.62 6.21 28.04
CA ASP A 9 34.87 6.58 26.86
C ASP A 9 35.42 5.87 25.61
N ALA A 10 34.61 5.00 25.01
CA ALA A 10 34.85 4.47 23.68
C ALA A 10 33.90 5.16 22.69
N ASP A 11 34.29 6.37 22.29
CA ASP A 11 33.71 7.13 21.18
C ASP A 11 34.13 6.44 19.87
N ALA A 12 33.29 5.52 19.40
CA ALA A 12 33.49 4.79 18.16
C ALA A 12 33.10 5.67 16.96
N VAL A 13 34.05 6.49 16.52
CA VAL A 13 34.01 7.21 15.25
C VAL A 13 34.12 6.18 14.11
N LEU A 14 33.01 5.92 13.41
CA LEU A 14 33.02 5.19 12.14
C LEU A 14 33.40 6.18 11.02
N SER A 15 34.68 6.23 10.66
CA SER A 15 35.10 6.77 9.36
C SER A 15 34.98 5.65 8.32
N ASP A 16 33.95 5.72 7.50
CA ASP A 16 33.87 4.96 6.25
C ASP A 16 33.90 5.99 5.11
N VAL A 17 35.10 6.24 4.62
CA VAL A 17 35.36 6.97 3.37
C VAL A 17 36.24 6.05 2.55
N GLU A 18 35.59 5.12 1.85
CA GLU A 18 36.18 4.51 0.67
C GLU A 18 36.29 5.60 -0.39
N ALA A 19 37.52 5.99 -0.67
CA ALA A 19 37.88 6.80 -1.80
C ALA A 19 38.02 5.87 -3.00
N ASP A 20 37.02 5.88 -3.87
CA ASP A 20 37.16 5.52 -5.27
C ASP A 20 36.04 6.24 -6.03
N ASP A 21 36.42 7.22 -6.85
CA ASP A 21 35.74 7.55 -8.10
C ASP A 21 36.61 8.55 -8.88
N ASP A 22 37.25 8.04 -9.93
CA ASP A 22 37.88 8.80 -11.01
C ASP A 22 36.88 9.82 -11.59
N PRO A 23 37.26 11.09 -11.82
CA PRO A 23 36.37 12.01 -12.51
C PRO A 23 36.44 11.71 -14.01
N ALA A 24 35.48 10.95 -14.52
CA ALA A 24 35.17 10.95 -15.94
C ALA A 24 34.79 12.38 -16.37
N PRO A 25 35.34 12.93 -17.46
CA PRO A 25 35.04 14.29 -17.88
C PRO A 25 33.61 14.32 -18.41
N ILE A 26 32.70 14.97 -17.67
CA ILE A 26 31.37 15.32 -18.15
C ILE A 26 31.57 16.32 -19.30
N ALA A 27 31.46 15.82 -20.53
CA ALA A 27 31.36 16.64 -21.72
C ALA A 27 30.07 17.44 -21.64
N ILE A 28 30.19 18.72 -21.29
CA ILE A 28 29.13 19.71 -21.43
C ILE A 28 28.99 19.98 -22.94
N SER A 29 28.15 19.20 -23.61
CA SER A 29 27.60 19.56 -24.90
C SER A 29 26.79 20.84 -24.72
N SER A 30 27.34 21.95 -25.19
CA SER A 30 26.63 23.23 -25.27
C SER A 30 25.44 23.06 -26.22
N PRO A 31 24.18 23.36 -25.82
CA PRO A 31 23.09 23.35 -26.77
C PRO A 31 23.24 24.56 -27.69
N SER A 32 23.30 24.21 -28.97
CA SER A 32 23.28 25.08 -30.13
C SER A 32 22.15 26.11 -30.05
N GLN A 33 22.44 27.27 -30.62
CA GLN A 33 21.52 28.35 -30.90
C GLN A 33 20.32 27.85 -31.72
N GLU A 34 19.12 27.85 -31.14
CA GLU A 34 17.86 27.96 -31.86
C GLU A 34 17.07 29.11 -31.22
N GLU A 35 16.93 30.18 -31.99
CA GLU A 35 16.06 31.32 -31.67
C GLU A 35 14.60 30.87 -31.84
N GLU A 36 14.05 30.16 -30.85
CA GLU A 36 12.59 30.08 -30.69
C GLU A 36 12.14 31.28 -29.85
N ASP A 37 11.27 32.11 -30.45
CA ASP A 37 10.55 33.18 -29.77
C ASP A 37 9.83 32.60 -28.53
N VAL A 38 10.40 32.82 -27.34
CA VAL A 38 9.82 32.35 -26.09
C VAL A 38 8.57 33.17 -25.81
N SER A 39 7.41 32.64 -26.20
CA SER A 39 6.10 33.21 -25.92
C SER A 39 5.96 33.52 -24.42
N VAL A 40 5.44 34.71 -24.09
CA VAL A 40 5.24 35.18 -22.70
C VAL A 40 4.45 34.16 -21.86
N GLU A 41 3.53 33.43 -22.49
CA GLU A 41 2.79 32.32 -21.89
C GLU A 41 3.69 31.15 -21.41
N ARG A 42 4.71 30.75 -22.18
CA ARG A 42 5.64 29.67 -21.81
C ARG A 42 6.53 30.06 -20.63
N LEU A 43 6.89 31.34 -20.52
CA LEU A 43 7.57 31.89 -19.33
C LEU A 43 6.67 31.89 -18.10
N ARG A 44 5.37 32.21 -18.24
CA ARG A 44 4.42 32.14 -17.12
C ARG A 44 4.21 30.71 -16.64
N GLU A 45 4.14 29.75 -17.56
CA GLU A 45 3.96 28.34 -17.26
C GLU A 45 5.17 27.77 -16.53
N ILE A 46 6.39 28.06 -17.00
CA ILE A 46 7.64 27.67 -16.31
C ILE A 46 7.73 28.27 -14.91
N LEU A 47 7.30 29.53 -14.71
CA LEU A 47 7.25 30.14 -13.39
C LEU A 47 6.23 29.47 -12.47
N ALA A 48 5.09 29.03 -13.00
CA ALA A 48 4.08 28.27 -12.25
C ALA A 48 4.56 26.85 -11.91
N GLU A 49 5.29 26.19 -12.82
CA GLU A 49 5.94 24.90 -12.61
C GLU A 49 6.98 25.00 -11.48
N LEU A 50 7.82 26.04 -11.51
CA LEU A 50 8.85 26.29 -10.52
C LEU A 50 8.27 26.60 -9.15
N GLU A 51 7.16 27.34 -9.07
CA GLU A 51 6.47 27.57 -7.80
C GLU A 51 5.80 26.29 -7.27
N ARG A 52 5.21 25.45 -8.14
CA ARG A 52 4.69 24.12 -7.75
C ARG A 52 5.81 23.22 -7.23
N GLU A 53 6.96 23.21 -7.88
CA GLU A 53 8.14 22.44 -7.44
C GLU A 53 8.69 22.96 -6.09
N ARG A 54 8.70 24.29 -5.90
CA ARG A 54 9.11 24.92 -4.63
C ARG A 54 8.17 24.53 -3.49
N GLN A 55 6.86 24.56 -3.73
CA GLN A 55 5.85 24.13 -2.76
C GLN A 55 5.95 22.63 -2.45
N ALA A 56 6.20 21.79 -3.47
CA ALA A 56 6.42 20.37 -3.27
C ALA A 56 7.69 20.09 -2.44
N ARG A 57 8.78 20.85 -2.64
CA ARG A 57 9.98 20.76 -1.81
C ARG A 57 9.72 21.19 -0.37
N GLU A 58 9.04 22.31 -0.14
CA GLU A 58 8.69 22.76 1.22
C GLU A 58 7.78 21.74 1.94
N ALA A 59 6.83 21.12 1.22
CA ALA A 59 6.00 20.04 1.75
C ALA A 59 6.80 18.77 2.09
N ALA A 60 7.77 18.40 1.24
CA ALA A 60 8.65 17.27 1.50
C ALA A 60 9.61 17.52 2.67
N GLU A 61 10.16 18.73 2.79
CA GLU A 61 11.04 19.11 3.90
C GLU A 61 10.29 19.18 5.23
N SER A 62 9.08 19.74 5.25
CA SER A 62 8.23 19.74 6.44
C SER A 62 7.86 18.32 6.87
N SER A 63 7.41 17.46 5.94
CA SER A 63 7.15 16.05 6.20
C SER A 63 8.38 15.31 6.74
N LYS A 64 9.56 15.54 6.17
CA LYS A 64 10.82 14.98 6.66
C LYS A 64 11.13 15.43 8.10
N SER A 65 10.91 16.70 8.42
CA SER A 65 11.14 17.24 9.76
C SER A 65 10.16 16.66 10.80
N ASP A 66 8.90 16.42 10.41
CA ASP A 66 7.90 15.76 11.25
C ASP A 66 8.27 14.30 11.49
N LEU A 67 8.70 13.58 10.45
CA LEU A 67 9.15 12.20 10.55
C LEU A 67 10.39 12.07 11.45
N GLN A 68 11.33 13.01 11.34
CA GLN A 68 12.50 13.08 12.23
C GLN A 68 12.09 13.30 13.69
N THR A 69 11.09 14.15 13.92
CA THR A 69 10.54 14.42 15.26
C THR A 69 9.86 13.17 15.84
N GLN A 70 9.07 12.47 15.02
CA GLN A 70 8.44 11.20 15.41
C GLN A 70 9.48 10.11 15.69
N PHE A 71 10.52 10.00 14.85
CA PHE A 71 11.61 9.05 15.04
C PHE A 71 12.37 9.32 16.35
N ASN A 72 12.67 10.58 16.66
CA ASN A 72 13.29 10.96 17.92
C ASN A 72 12.41 10.61 19.12
N ARG A 73 11.09 10.85 19.03
CA ARG A 73 10.13 10.46 20.08
C ARG A 73 10.08 8.94 20.27
N LEU A 74 10.07 8.18 19.18
CA LEU A 74 10.10 6.72 19.23
C LEU A 74 11.41 6.21 19.84
N LYS A 75 12.55 6.84 19.51
CA LYS A 75 13.85 6.52 20.10
C LYS A 75 13.82 6.70 21.63
N VAL A 76 13.25 7.80 22.12
CA VAL A 76 13.09 8.03 23.57
C VAL A 76 12.21 6.95 24.21
N LEU A 77 11.06 6.63 23.59
CA LEU A 77 10.16 5.59 24.10
C LEU A 77 10.83 4.21 24.14
N ALA A 78 11.63 3.86 23.13
CA ALA A 78 12.38 2.62 23.09
C ALA A 78 13.42 2.55 24.23
N HIS A 79 14.14 3.64 24.49
CA HIS A 79 15.09 3.70 25.61
C HIS A 79 14.38 3.62 26.97
N GLU A 80 13.22 4.26 27.11
CA GLU A 80 12.42 4.18 28.34
C GLU A 80 11.88 2.75 28.57
N ALA A 81 11.45 2.06 27.51
CA ALA A 81 11.00 0.68 27.59
C ALA A 81 12.14 -0.28 28.01
N ILE A 82 13.34 -0.10 27.43
CA ILE A 82 14.54 -0.85 27.83
C ILE A 82 14.88 -0.59 29.30
N LYS A 83 14.88 0.68 29.72
CA LYS A 83 15.15 1.07 31.11
C LYS A 83 14.17 0.42 32.08
N LYS A 84 12.86 0.44 31.79
CA LYS A 84 11.83 -0.20 32.63
C LYS A 84 12.00 -1.72 32.72
N ARG A 85 12.37 -2.37 31.61
CA ARG A 85 12.69 -3.81 31.61
C ARG A 85 13.88 -4.11 32.52
N ASP A 86 14.93 -3.31 32.43
CA ASP A 86 16.16 -3.52 33.21
C ASP A 86 15.91 -3.26 34.71
N GLU A 87 15.18 -2.21 35.04
CA GLU A 87 14.73 -1.93 36.42
C GLU A 87 13.85 -3.06 36.97
N SER A 88 12.89 -3.57 36.18
CA SER A 88 12.06 -4.70 36.59
C SER A 88 12.88 -5.97 36.82
N THR A 89 13.91 -6.20 36.01
CA THR A 89 14.82 -7.34 36.16
C THR A 89 15.62 -7.22 37.45
N ARG A 90 16.19 -6.04 37.74
CA ARG A 90 16.92 -5.78 38.99
C ARG A 90 16.04 -5.96 40.23
N LEU A 91 14.78 -5.50 40.18
CA LEU A 91 13.84 -5.67 41.30
C LEU A 91 13.50 -7.15 41.54
N LYS A 92 13.38 -7.96 40.48
CA LYS A 92 13.17 -9.41 40.62
C LYS A 92 14.40 -10.10 41.23
N ASP A 93 15.60 -9.72 40.80
CA ASP A 93 16.83 -10.29 41.34
C ASP A 93 17.01 -9.92 42.81
N GLU A 94 16.69 -8.68 43.21
CA GLU A 94 16.70 -8.25 44.62
C GLU A 94 15.70 -9.06 45.46
N ALA A 95 14.46 -9.18 44.99
CA ALA A 95 13.43 -9.96 45.69
C ALA A 95 13.82 -11.45 45.83
N LEU A 96 14.52 -12.01 44.84
CA LEU A 96 15.06 -13.37 44.93
C LEU A 96 16.17 -13.48 45.98
N ARG A 97 17.08 -12.50 46.05
CA ARG A 97 18.11 -12.48 47.10
C ARG A 97 17.52 -12.35 48.50
N GLU A 98 16.57 -11.45 48.69
CA GLU A 98 15.87 -11.30 49.97
C GLU A 98 15.15 -12.61 50.37
N LYS A 99 14.51 -13.29 49.41
CA LYS A 99 13.88 -14.60 49.65
C LYS A 99 14.89 -15.67 50.05
N GLU A 100 16.05 -15.72 49.40
CA GLU A 100 17.12 -16.67 49.76
C GLU A 100 17.69 -16.38 51.15
N GLU A 101 17.89 -15.12 51.51
CA GLU A 101 18.33 -14.73 52.85
C GLU A 101 17.29 -15.07 53.93
N ALA A 102 16.00 -14.82 53.66
CA ALA A 102 14.92 -15.22 54.53
C ALA A 102 14.88 -16.74 54.71
N LEU A 103 15.04 -17.54 53.65
CA LEU A 103 15.13 -19.00 53.74
C LEU A 103 16.30 -19.45 54.60
N ARG A 104 17.50 -18.89 54.40
CA ARG A 104 18.68 -19.19 55.24
C ARG A 104 18.44 -18.83 56.70
N SER A 105 17.77 -17.71 56.99
CA SER A 105 17.43 -17.33 58.36
C SER A 105 16.43 -18.32 58.98
N ASN A 106 15.46 -18.79 58.22
CA ASN A 106 14.47 -19.77 58.67
C ASN A 106 15.09 -21.15 58.93
N GLU A 107 16.04 -21.57 58.08
CA GLU A 107 16.84 -22.78 58.32
C GLU A 107 17.63 -22.69 59.63
N ARG A 108 18.25 -21.53 59.92
CA ARG A 108 18.94 -21.31 61.21
C ARG A 108 17.98 -21.39 62.39
N LEU A 109 16.82 -20.73 62.31
CA LEU A 109 15.80 -20.80 63.36
C LEU A 109 15.28 -22.23 63.58
N LEU A 110 15.11 -23.01 62.51
CA LEU A 110 14.75 -24.43 62.61
C LEU A 110 15.83 -25.24 63.33
N THR A 111 17.12 -24.98 63.06
CA THR A 111 18.21 -25.64 63.77
C THR A 111 18.25 -25.27 65.25
N GLU A 112 18.10 -23.97 65.58
CA GLU A 112 18.06 -23.49 66.96
C GLU A 112 16.85 -24.08 67.73
N LEU A 113 15.69 -24.19 67.07
CA LEU A 113 14.51 -24.80 67.65
C LEU A 113 14.69 -26.31 67.89
N SER A 114 15.40 -27.01 67.01
CA SER A 114 15.78 -28.42 67.20
C SER A 114 16.71 -28.60 68.41
N GLU A 115 17.70 -27.73 68.57
CA GLU A 115 18.61 -27.72 69.72
C GLU A 115 17.89 -27.40 71.03
N ALA A 116 17.01 -26.39 71.04
CA ALA A 116 16.20 -26.05 72.20
C ALA A 116 15.29 -27.20 72.64
N ASN A 117 14.71 -27.95 71.69
CA ASN A 117 13.93 -29.14 72.01
C ASN A 117 14.78 -30.24 72.66
N LYS A 118 16.02 -30.48 72.20
CA LYS A 118 16.93 -31.45 72.84
C LYS A 118 17.24 -31.05 74.28
N VAL A 119 17.55 -29.78 74.52
CA VAL A 119 17.81 -29.24 75.86
C VAL A 119 16.59 -29.41 76.77
N ARG A 120 15.38 -29.13 76.27
CA ARG A 120 14.14 -29.37 77.01
C ARG A 120 14.00 -30.84 77.39
N ASP A 121 14.24 -31.76 76.46
CA ASP A 121 14.10 -33.19 76.69
C ASP A 121 15.13 -33.69 77.73
N GLU A 122 16.35 -33.15 77.74
CA GLU A 122 17.35 -33.38 78.79
C GLU A 122 16.90 -32.88 80.17
N TYR A 123 16.32 -31.67 80.25
CA TYR A 123 15.76 -31.15 81.50
C TYR A 123 14.59 -32.00 82.02
N VAL A 124 13.72 -32.49 81.14
CA VAL A 124 12.63 -33.39 81.52
C VAL A 124 13.18 -34.68 82.13
N GLN A 125 14.22 -35.28 81.53
CA GLN A 125 14.88 -36.45 82.09
C GLN A 125 15.52 -36.18 83.46
N GLN A 126 16.14 -35.01 83.65
CA GLN A 126 16.68 -34.61 84.96
C GLN A 126 15.58 -34.45 86.02
N ILE A 127 14.43 -33.86 85.66
CA ILE A 127 13.28 -33.72 86.57
C ILE A 127 12.76 -35.10 86.99
N ASP A 128 12.66 -36.06 86.06
CA ASP A 128 12.23 -37.42 86.38
C ASP A 128 13.23 -38.14 87.30
N SER A 129 14.54 -37.93 87.08
CA SER A 129 15.59 -38.44 87.98
C SER A 129 15.48 -37.86 89.38
N ILE A 130 15.38 -36.53 89.51
CA ILE A 130 15.23 -35.84 90.81
C ILE A 130 13.95 -36.28 91.52
N ARG A 131 12.85 -36.45 90.79
CA ARG A 131 11.58 -36.95 91.35
C ARG A 131 11.74 -38.37 91.92
N SER A 132 12.50 -39.24 91.25
CA SER A 132 12.79 -40.59 91.74
C SER A 132 13.66 -40.58 93.00
N GLU A 133 14.66 -39.70 93.07
CA GLU A 133 15.52 -39.52 94.25
C GLU A 133 14.74 -38.94 95.44
N MET A 134 13.86 -37.98 95.19
CA MET A 134 12.98 -37.39 96.20
C MET A 134 12.03 -38.43 96.80
N ASN A 135 11.41 -39.28 95.97
CA ASN A 135 10.55 -40.36 96.44
C ASN A 135 11.33 -41.37 97.32
N ASN A 136 12.59 -41.65 96.97
CA ASN A 136 13.45 -42.51 97.78
C ASN A 136 13.85 -41.83 99.11
N ALA A 137 14.20 -40.54 99.08
CA ALA A 137 14.50 -39.75 100.27
C ALA A 137 13.30 -39.63 101.21
N GLU A 138 12.09 -39.48 100.67
CA GLU A 138 10.84 -39.48 101.43
C GLU A 138 10.66 -40.80 102.21
N GLN A 139 10.85 -41.96 101.53
CA GLN A 139 10.80 -43.27 102.19
C GLN A 139 11.86 -43.39 103.30
N MET A 140 13.08 -42.89 103.07
CA MET A 140 14.14 -42.88 104.08
C MET A 140 13.81 -41.97 105.27
N MET A 141 13.22 -40.78 105.03
CA MET A 141 12.84 -39.84 106.07
C MET A 141 11.70 -40.38 106.94
N VAL A 142 10.67 -41.00 106.36
CA VAL A 142 9.60 -41.66 107.13
C VAL A 142 10.19 -42.73 108.06
N THR A 143 11.11 -43.55 107.53
CA THR A 143 11.81 -44.58 108.31
C THR A 143 12.71 -43.97 109.40
N GLY A 144 13.32 -42.81 109.15
CA GLY A 144 14.15 -42.08 110.09
C GLY A 144 13.35 -41.42 111.21
N ILE A 145 12.21 -40.81 110.88
CA ILE A 145 11.28 -40.19 111.83
C ILE A 145 10.75 -41.24 112.81
N GLU A 146 10.42 -42.45 112.37
CA GLU A 146 10.03 -43.54 113.27
C GLU A 146 11.14 -43.95 114.24
N LYS A 147 12.41 -43.94 113.81
CA LYS A 147 13.57 -44.26 114.66
C LYS A 147 13.92 -43.14 115.63
N ILE A 148 13.78 -41.88 115.20
CA ILE A 148 14.02 -40.69 116.01
C ILE A 148 12.89 -40.51 117.04
N SER A 149 11.64 -40.75 116.67
CA SER A 149 10.48 -40.73 117.58
C SER A 149 10.64 -41.73 118.74
N ARG A 150 11.26 -42.90 118.49
CA ARG A 150 11.64 -43.86 119.54
C ARG A 150 12.84 -43.43 120.41
N LYS A 151 13.68 -42.50 119.95
CA LYS A 151 14.87 -42.00 120.67
C LYS A 151 14.63 -40.66 121.38
N LEU A 152 13.67 -39.85 120.93
CA LEU A 152 13.37 -38.52 121.50
C LEU A 152 12.64 -38.58 122.85
N SER A 153 12.20 -39.75 123.31
CA SER A 153 11.73 -39.95 124.68
C SER A 153 12.83 -39.87 125.74
N SER A 154 14.10 -39.60 125.38
CA SER A 154 15.24 -39.68 126.31
C SER A 154 16.15 -38.43 126.40
N PHE A 155 15.76 -37.24 125.94
CA PHE A 155 16.71 -36.09 125.83
C PHE A 155 16.25 -34.77 126.49
N LYS A 156 16.31 -34.66 127.83
CA LYS A 156 17.01 -33.53 128.51
C LYS A 156 17.21 -33.77 130.02
N ASP A 157 18.48 -33.77 130.45
CA ASP A 157 18.92 -33.93 131.83
C ASP A 157 19.26 -32.58 132.50
N PHE A 158 18.62 -32.28 133.64
CA PHE A 158 18.99 -31.15 134.52
C PHE A 158 20.07 -31.54 135.55
N SER A 159 20.82 -32.60 135.28
CA SER A 159 21.67 -33.29 136.25
C SER A 159 23.06 -32.69 136.45
N ALA A 160 23.45 -31.68 135.66
CA ALA A 160 24.79 -31.09 135.71
C ALA A 160 24.87 -29.90 136.70
N GLY A 161 24.94 -30.21 137.99
CA GLY A 161 25.22 -29.23 139.05
C GLY A 161 24.16 -29.25 140.14
N GLY A 162 24.44 -29.95 141.24
CA GLY A 162 23.53 -30.10 142.39
C GLY A 162 22.99 -28.78 142.96
N PHE A 163 21.97 -28.87 143.83
CA PHE A 163 21.26 -27.70 144.34
C PHE A 163 22.22 -26.66 144.95
N PRO A 164 22.07 -25.36 144.64
CA PRO A 164 22.89 -24.31 145.25
C PRO A 164 22.76 -24.36 146.78
N ARG A 165 23.85 -24.70 147.50
CA ARG A 165 23.86 -24.72 148.97
C ARG A 165 24.36 -23.36 149.49
N TYR A 166 23.56 -22.72 150.33
CA TYR A 166 23.97 -21.51 151.06
C TYR A 166 24.50 -21.87 152.44
N GLN A 167 25.70 -21.40 152.80
CA GLN A 167 26.47 -21.87 153.96
C GLN A 167 25.90 -21.51 155.35
N LYS A 168 24.84 -20.69 155.44
CA LYS A 168 24.24 -20.22 156.71
C LYS A 168 23.10 -21.10 157.25
N TYR A 169 22.60 -22.06 156.48
CA TYR A 169 21.48 -22.92 156.87
C TYR A 169 21.88 -24.40 156.73
N SER A 170 21.44 -25.26 157.66
CA SER A 170 21.61 -26.72 157.56
C SER A 170 20.25 -27.41 157.68
N GLY A 171 20.09 -28.60 157.09
CA GLY A 171 18.81 -29.32 157.02
C GLY A 171 17.81 -28.71 156.04
N LEU A 172 16.52 -28.78 156.37
CA LEU A 172 15.39 -28.38 155.51
C LEU A 172 15.49 -26.94 154.93
N PRO A 173 15.93 -25.91 155.68
CA PRO A 173 15.99 -24.54 155.16
C PRO A 173 17.04 -24.34 154.04
N ALA A 174 18.13 -25.12 154.04
CA ALA A 174 19.13 -25.07 152.97
C ALA A 174 18.60 -25.66 151.65
N ILE A 175 17.78 -26.71 151.75
CA ILE A 175 17.09 -27.32 150.61
C ILE A 175 16.06 -26.34 150.05
N ALA A 176 15.26 -25.69 150.91
CA ALA A 176 14.29 -24.69 150.48
C ALA A 176 14.96 -23.52 149.74
N TYR A 177 16.09 -23.00 150.25
CA TYR A 177 16.85 -21.96 149.56
C TYR A 177 17.39 -22.42 148.19
N GLY A 178 17.99 -23.61 148.12
CA GLY A 178 18.51 -24.14 146.86
C GLY A 178 17.41 -24.35 145.80
N VAL A 179 16.24 -24.81 146.23
CA VAL A 179 15.05 -24.92 145.37
C VAL A 179 14.60 -23.55 144.88
N ILE A 180 14.39 -22.59 145.79
CA ILE A 180 13.97 -21.23 145.42
C ILE A 180 14.97 -20.59 144.45
N LYS A 181 16.28 -20.70 144.72
CA LYS A 181 17.32 -20.12 143.85
C LYS A 181 17.32 -20.76 142.47
N ARG A 182 17.29 -22.10 142.39
CA ARG A 182 17.25 -22.80 141.09
C ARG A 182 15.96 -22.49 140.33
N THR A 183 14.82 -22.42 141.02
CA THR A 183 13.55 -22.03 140.40
C THR A 183 13.62 -20.61 139.84
N ASN A 184 14.22 -19.67 140.55
CA ASN A 184 14.44 -18.30 140.03
C ASN A 184 15.39 -18.29 138.84
N GLU A 185 16.52 -19.02 138.89
CA GLU A 185 17.45 -19.15 137.76
C GLU A 185 16.76 -19.77 136.53
N ILE A 186 15.90 -20.77 136.73
CA ILE A 186 15.08 -21.36 135.65
C ILE A 186 14.10 -20.34 135.09
N VAL A 187 13.39 -19.59 135.95
CA VAL A 187 12.43 -18.57 135.52
C VAL A 187 13.13 -17.44 134.76
N GLU A 188 14.29 -16.98 135.23
CA GLU A 188 15.10 -15.96 134.54
C GLU A 188 15.57 -16.46 133.16
N GLU A 189 16.04 -17.69 133.06
CA GLU A 189 16.46 -18.28 131.78
C GLU A 189 15.27 -18.51 130.83
N MET A 190 14.11 -18.94 131.36
CA MET A 190 12.86 -19.04 130.58
C MET A 190 12.40 -17.67 130.09
N LEU A 191 12.44 -16.64 130.93
CA LEU A 191 12.09 -15.27 130.54
C LEU A 191 13.03 -14.74 129.46
N LYS A 192 14.34 -14.99 129.60
CA LYS A 192 15.33 -14.62 128.59
C LYS A 192 15.08 -15.34 127.26
N GLN A 193 14.75 -16.62 127.27
CA GLN A 193 14.39 -17.37 126.06
C GLN A 193 13.10 -16.84 125.41
N ILE A 194 12.08 -16.52 126.22
CA ILE A 194 10.84 -15.90 125.74
C ILE A 194 11.13 -14.55 125.10
N GLU A 195 11.98 -13.71 125.72
CA GLU A 195 12.35 -12.39 125.20
C GLU A 195 13.14 -12.51 123.88
N THR A 196 14.16 -13.38 123.82
CA THR A 196 14.92 -13.60 122.58
C THR A 196 14.05 -14.15 121.45
N THR A 197 13.11 -15.05 121.77
CA THR A 197 12.17 -15.61 120.78
C THR A 197 11.15 -14.58 120.33
N THR A 198 10.69 -13.72 121.24
CA THR A 198 9.76 -12.64 120.93
C THR A 198 10.43 -11.60 120.04
N LYS A 199 11.68 -11.23 120.35
CA LYS A 199 12.48 -10.31 119.55
C LYS A 199 12.71 -10.87 118.14
N SER A 200 13.21 -12.10 118.00
CA SER A 200 13.44 -12.71 116.68
C SER A 200 12.16 -12.83 115.84
N ARG A 201 11.02 -13.15 116.48
CA ARG A 201 9.71 -13.17 115.82
C ARG A 201 9.28 -11.78 115.36
N ASN A 202 9.47 -10.75 116.19
CA ASN A 202 9.13 -9.38 115.83
C ASN A 202 10.03 -8.87 114.68
N ASP A 203 11.33 -9.16 114.72
CA ASP A 203 12.27 -8.81 113.65
C ASP A 203 11.89 -9.51 112.33
N ALA A 204 11.51 -10.80 112.37
CA ALA A 204 11.04 -11.52 111.19
C ALA A 204 9.72 -10.95 110.63
N ARG A 205 8.82 -10.49 111.51
CA ARG A 205 7.58 -9.83 111.11
C ARG A 205 7.86 -8.49 110.42
N GLU A 206 8.79 -7.69 110.94
CA GLU A 206 9.17 -6.41 110.35
C GLU A 206 9.80 -6.61 108.95
N GLN A 207 10.69 -7.60 108.80
CA GLN A 207 11.26 -7.94 107.49
C GLN A 207 10.18 -8.37 106.49
N MET A 208 9.21 -9.17 106.94
CA MET A 208 8.08 -9.58 106.11
C MET A 208 7.19 -8.39 105.73
N GLU A 209 6.93 -7.46 106.66
CA GLU A 209 6.16 -6.24 106.39
C GLU A 209 6.91 -5.33 105.38
N GLN A 210 8.23 -5.16 105.49
CA GLN A 210 9.05 -4.43 104.51
C GLN A 210 8.97 -5.05 103.11
N ARG A 211 9.13 -6.38 102.99
CA ARG A 211 8.99 -7.09 101.71
C ARG A 211 7.58 -6.98 101.14
N ASN A 212 6.54 -7.01 101.97
CA ASN A 212 5.17 -6.82 101.51
C ASN A 212 4.95 -5.41 100.91
N TYR A 213 5.56 -4.36 101.48
CA TYR A 213 5.52 -3.02 100.90
C TYR A 213 6.26 -2.94 99.56
N GLU A 214 7.43 -3.56 99.46
CA GLU A 214 8.21 -3.63 98.21
C GLU A 214 7.40 -4.29 97.09
N ILE A 215 6.81 -5.46 97.37
CA ILE A 215 5.94 -6.17 96.41
C ILE A 215 4.75 -5.29 96.00
N ALA A 216 4.12 -4.58 96.92
CA ALA A 216 2.98 -3.72 96.59
C ALA A 216 3.37 -2.57 95.64
N ILE A 217 4.57 -2.00 95.80
CA ILE A 217 5.10 -0.96 94.91
C ILE A 217 5.38 -1.55 93.52
N GLU A 218 6.07 -2.69 93.45
CA GLU A 218 6.35 -3.38 92.19
C GLU A 218 5.08 -3.74 91.44
N VAL A 219 4.09 -4.32 92.13
CA VAL A 219 2.77 -4.64 91.56
C VAL A 219 2.08 -3.37 91.05
N SER A 220 2.11 -2.27 91.80
CA SER A 220 1.51 -1.00 91.35
C SER A 220 2.18 -0.44 90.09
N GLN A 221 3.50 -0.57 89.97
CA GLN A 221 4.24 -0.16 88.76
C GLN A 221 3.90 -1.05 87.56
N LEU A 222 3.78 -2.37 87.78
CA LEU A 222 3.35 -3.31 86.76
C LEU A 222 1.91 -3.03 86.30
N GLU A 223 1.00 -2.73 87.22
CA GLU A 223 -0.38 -2.38 86.89
C GLU A 223 -0.47 -1.08 86.08
N ALA A 224 0.33 -0.07 86.42
CA ALA A 224 0.41 1.18 85.66
C ALA A 224 0.92 0.95 84.24
N THR A 225 1.99 0.15 84.08
CA THR A 225 2.54 -0.17 82.75
C THR A 225 1.58 -1.02 81.92
N ILE A 226 0.93 -2.03 82.51
CA ILE A 226 -0.12 -2.82 81.84
C ILE A 226 -1.28 -1.93 81.39
N SER A 227 -1.69 -0.96 82.22
CA SER A 227 -2.78 -0.03 81.88
C SER A 227 -2.41 0.86 80.69
N GLY A 228 -1.19 1.40 80.66
CA GLY A 228 -0.69 2.17 79.52
C GLY A 228 -0.64 1.35 78.22
N LEU A 229 -0.11 0.12 78.30
CA LEU A 229 -0.06 -0.78 77.14
C LEU A 229 -1.46 -1.15 76.63
N ARG A 230 -2.45 -1.34 77.52
CA ARG A 230 -3.85 -1.60 77.11
C ARG A 230 -4.45 -0.42 76.35
N GLU A 231 -4.20 0.80 76.80
CA GLU A 231 -4.66 2.00 76.10
C GLU A 231 -4.01 2.13 74.71
N GLU A 232 -2.71 1.88 74.61
CA GLU A 232 -2.00 1.87 73.32
C GLU A 232 -2.54 0.80 72.37
N VAL A 233 -2.80 -0.42 72.87
CA VAL A 233 -3.40 -1.50 72.08
C VAL A 233 -4.80 -1.11 71.59
N ALA A 234 -5.63 -0.51 72.45
CA ALA A 234 -6.95 -0.05 72.04
C ALA A 234 -6.88 1.04 70.95
N LYS A 235 -5.97 2.02 71.09
CA LYS A 235 -5.71 3.04 70.07
C LYS A 235 -5.26 2.42 68.75
N LYS A 236 -4.27 1.53 68.78
CA LYS A 236 -3.77 0.84 67.58
C LYS A 236 -4.85 -0.03 66.94
N SER A 237 -5.65 -0.74 67.72
CA SER A 237 -6.77 -1.54 67.21
C SER A 237 -7.79 -0.69 66.45
N SER A 238 -8.16 0.47 66.99
CA SER A 238 -9.09 1.38 66.30
C SER A 238 -8.50 1.98 65.01
N ALA A 239 -7.18 2.22 64.98
CA ALA A 239 -6.51 2.68 63.78
C ALA A 239 -6.46 1.59 62.69
N VAL A 240 -6.22 0.34 63.08
CA VAL A 240 -6.25 -0.81 62.17
C VAL A 240 -7.65 -0.99 61.57
N GLU A 241 -8.70 -0.97 62.38
CA GLU A 241 -10.08 -1.09 61.89
C GLU A 241 -10.46 0.02 60.89
N ASN A 242 -10.05 1.26 61.15
CA ASN A 242 -10.25 2.37 60.22
C ASN A 242 -9.49 2.16 58.90
N LEU A 243 -8.25 1.67 58.97
CA LEU A 243 -7.45 1.36 57.77
C LEU A 243 -8.06 0.21 56.97
N GLU A 244 -8.52 -0.86 57.63
CA GLU A 244 -9.22 -1.97 56.98
C GLU A 244 -10.46 -1.50 56.23
N LYS A 245 -11.24 -0.60 56.83
CA LYS A 245 -12.41 0.00 56.18
C LYS A 245 -12.03 0.81 54.93
N VAL A 246 -11.01 1.68 55.04
CA VAL A 246 -10.55 2.48 53.88
C VAL A 246 -9.99 1.59 52.77
N VAL A 247 -9.28 0.52 53.11
CA VAL A 247 -8.78 -0.46 52.13
C VAL A 247 -9.94 -1.16 51.43
N ALA A 248 -10.98 -1.58 52.16
CA ALA A 248 -12.16 -2.21 51.57
C ALA A 248 -12.92 -1.26 50.62
N GLU A 249 -13.09 0.02 51.01
CA GLU A 249 -13.68 1.05 50.14
C GLU A 249 -12.85 1.25 48.87
N LYS A 250 -11.51 1.33 48.99
CA LYS A 250 -10.61 1.48 47.84
C LYS A 250 -10.61 0.27 46.91
N GLU A 251 -10.72 -0.94 47.45
CA GLU A 251 -10.81 -2.16 46.62
C GLU A 251 -12.13 -2.21 45.84
N MET A 252 -13.23 -1.71 46.43
CA MET A 252 -14.51 -1.58 45.74
C MET A 252 -14.44 -0.56 44.60
N GLU A 253 -13.91 0.65 44.88
CA GLU A 253 -13.71 1.69 43.85
C GLU A 253 -12.82 1.18 42.70
N LYS A 254 -11.75 0.46 43.04
CA LYS A 254 -10.85 -0.14 42.05
C LYS A 254 -11.56 -1.18 41.20
N SER A 255 -12.35 -2.08 41.81
CA SER A 255 -13.12 -3.09 41.07
C SER A 255 -14.15 -2.45 40.12
N GLU A 256 -14.77 -1.34 40.53
CA GLU A 256 -15.69 -0.58 39.68
C GLU A 256 -14.97 0.06 38.50
N MET A 257 -13.83 0.70 38.73
CA MET A 257 -13.00 1.29 37.68
C MET A 257 -12.50 0.22 36.69
N GLU A 258 -12.04 -0.94 37.17
CA GLU A 258 -11.60 -2.05 36.31
C GLU A 258 -12.74 -2.55 35.40
N ARG A 259 -13.96 -2.61 35.92
CA ARG A 259 -15.14 -3.01 35.15
C ARG A 259 -15.49 -1.99 34.07
N GLU A 260 -15.51 -0.71 34.42
CA GLU A 260 -15.78 0.38 33.46
C GLU A 260 -14.71 0.41 32.35
N MET A 261 -13.44 0.24 32.72
CA MET A 261 -12.34 0.18 31.76
C MET A 261 -12.46 -1.04 30.83
N ALA A 262 -12.84 -2.21 31.36
CA ALA A 262 -13.07 -3.40 30.55
C ALA A 262 -14.24 -3.22 29.56
N GLU A 263 -15.30 -2.54 29.96
CA GLU A 263 -16.44 -2.24 29.09
C GLU A 263 -16.05 -1.25 27.98
N LYS A 264 -15.34 -0.17 28.33
CA LYS A 264 -14.78 0.78 27.35
C LYS A 264 -13.87 0.10 26.34
N LEU A 265 -13.00 -0.80 26.80
CA LEU A 265 -12.09 -1.54 25.94
C LEU A 265 -12.84 -2.45 24.96
N ARG A 266 -13.91 -3.13 25.41
CA ARG A 266 -14.78 -3.93 24.53
C ARG A 266 -15.51 -3.08 23.50
N SER A 267 -15.99 -1.90 23.87
CA SER A 267 -16.62 -0.97 22.92
C SER A 267 -15.63 -0.51 21.84
N MET A 268 -14.43 -0.10 22.25
CA MET A 268 -13.37 0.29 21.33
C MET A 268 -12.93 -0.85 20.42
N GLU A 269 -12.84 -2.08 20.94
CA GLU A 269 -12.52 -3.26 20.14
C GLU A 269 -13.57 -3.53 19.07
N LYS A 270 -14.87 -3.40 19.43
CA LYS A 270 -15.97 -3.50 18.49
C LYS A 270 -15.90 -2.43 17.39
N GLU A 271 -15.73 -1.17 17.76
CA GLU A 271 -15.56 -0.07 16.79
C GLU A 271 -14.34 -0.29 15.88
N SER A 272 -13.24 -0.81 16.43
CA SER A 272 -12.06 -1.14 15.64
C SER A 272 -12.32 -2.26 14.62
N LEU A 273 -13.16 -3.25 14.96
CA LEU A 273 -13.56 -4.31 14.03
C LEU A 273 -14.45 -3.76 12.92
N GLU A 274 -15.43 -2.93 13.26
CA GLU A 274 -16.31 -2.27 12.29
C GLU A 274 -15.51 -1.38 11.32
N LEU A 275 -14.54 -0.61 11.83
CA LEU A 275 -13.66 0.19 10.98
C LEU A 275 -12.77 -0.66 10.07
N LYS A 276 -12.27 -1.81 10.55
CA LYS A 276 -11.48 -2.73 9.71
C LYS A 276 -12.31 -3.34 8.58
N GLU A 277 -13.56 -3.70 8.87
CA GLU A 277 -14.49 -4.20 7.85
C GLU A 277 -14.76 -3.13 6.79
N LEU A 278 -15.03 -1.89 7.22
CA LEU A 278 -15.24 -0.77 6.31
C LEU A 278 -14.02 -0.49 5.42
N VAL A 279 -12.81 -0.52 5.98
CA VAL A 279 -11.56 -0.39 5.20
C VAL A 279 -11.45 -1.51 4.17
N SER A 280 -11.74 -2.76 4.55
CA SER A 280 -11.74 -3.90 3.62
C SER A 280 -12.75 -3.70 2.47
N GLU A 281 -13.94 -3.17 2.75
CA GLU A 281 -14.91 -2.85 1.71
C GLU A 281 -14.41 -1.78 0.73
N TYR A 282 -13.78 -0.71 1.24
CA TYR A 282 -13.21 0.34 0.40
C TYR A 282 -12.01 -0.16 -0.40
N ASP A 283 -11.16 -0.99 0.17
CA ASP A 283 -10.05 -1.63 -0.54
C ASP A 283 -10.56 -2.52 -1.68
N ASN A 284 -11.63 -3.29 -1.45
CA ASN A 284 -12.25 -4.11 -2.49
C ASN A 284 -12.85 -3.25 -3.61
N LYS A 285 -13.51 -2.13 -3.27
CA LYS A 285 -14.01 -1.16 -4.26
C LYS A 285 -12.87 -0.54 -5.07
N SER A 286 -11.78 -0.15 -4.41
CA SER A 286 -10.59 0.42 -5.04
C SER A 286 -9.98 -0.57 -6.03
N ARG A 287 -9.73 -1.82 -5.59
CA ARG A 287 -9.21 -2.89 -6.47
C ARG A 287 -10.14 -3.17 -7.65
N SER A 288 -11.46 -3.09 -7.47
CA SER A 288 -12.42 -3.24 -8.56
C SER A 288 -12.33 -2.10 -9.58
N LEU A 289 -12.15 -0.86 -9.13
CA LEU A 289 -11.96 0.29 -10.02
C LEU A 289 -10.61 0.23 -10.75
N GLU A 290 -9.55 -0.15 -10.04
CA GLU A 290 -8.22 -0.35 -10.62
C GLU A 290 -8.24 -1.42 -11.71
N ALA A 291 -8.90 -2.57 -11.47
CA ALA A 291 -9.08 -3.61 -12.48
C ALA A 291 -9.87 -3.12 -13.72
N LYS A 292 -10.85 -2.24 -13.55
CA LYS A 292 -11.59 -1.63 -14.67
C LYS A 292 -10.71 -0.66 -15.47
N ILE A 293 -9.88 0.12 -14.79
CA ILE A 293 -8.92 1.04 -15.42
C ILE A 293 -7.89 0.23 -16.23
N ASP A 294 -7.34 -0.84 -15.63
CA ASP A 294 -6.38 -1.71 -16.32
C ASP A 294 -6.99 -2.42 -17.52
N ALA A 295 -8.27 -2.79 -17.46
CA ALA A 295 -8.99 -3.36 -18.59
C ALA A 295 -9.20 -2.35 -19.75
N GLN A 296 -9.19 -1.04 -19.48
CA GLN A 296 -9.37 0.01 -20.50
C GLN A 296 -8.06 0.41 -21.20
N LYS A 297 -6.91 0.28 -20.54
CA LYS A 297 -5.58 0.57 -21.12
C LYS A 297 -5.33 -0.05 -22.51
N PRO A 298 -5.56 -1.36 -22.74
CA PRO A 298 -5.33 -1.95 -24.06
C PRO A 298 -6.29 -1.41 -25.14
N LEU A 299 -7.55 -1.13 -24.79
CA LEU A 299 -8.53 -0.58 -25.73
C LEU A 299 -8.12 0.81 -26.23
N LEU A 300 -7.53 1.61 -25.34
CA LEU A 300 -7.06 2.94 -25.69
C LEU A 300 -5.80 2.90 -26.54
N SER A 301 -4.89 1.96 -26.26
CA SER A 301 -3.72 1.70 -27.10
C SER A 301 -4.13 1.30 -28.52
N ASP A 302 -5.12 0.41 -28.66
CA ASP A 302 -5.68 0.03 -29.96
C ASP A 302 -6.32 1.23 -30.68
N GLN A 303 -7.10 2.05 -29.97
CA GLN A 303 -7.72 3.26 -30.52
C GLN A 303 -6.67 4.23 -31.07
N LEU A 304 -5.59 4.47 -30.31
CA LEU A 304 -4.55 5.40 -30.69
C LEU A 304 -3.74 4.89 -31.89
N ASN A 305 -3.50 3.58 -31.96
CA ASN A 305 -2.92 2.93 -33.15
C ASN A 305 -3.80 3.13 -34.40
N PHE A 306 -5.12 3.00 -34.28
CA PHE A 306 -6.03 3.28 -35.40
C PHE A 306 -6.02 4.76 -35.80
N VAL A 307 -5.99 5.68 -34.83
CA VAL A 307 -5.86 7.12 -35.08
C VAL A 307 -4.59 7.42 -35.87
N SER A 308 -3.44 6.89 -35.46
CA SER A 308 -2.17 7.05 -36.21
C SER A 308 -2.29 6.55 -37.65
N LYS A 309 -2.84 5.34 -37.85
CA LYS A 309 -3.02 4.76 -39.20
C LYS A 309 -3.93 5.60 -40.10
N ILE A 310 -5.05 6.09 -39.57
CA ILE A 310 -5.98 6.93 -40.35
C ILE A 310 -5.32 8.25 -40.68
N HIS A 311 -4.59 8.84 -39.73
CA HIS A 311 -3.88 10.09 -39.93
C HIS A 311 -2.82 9.96 -41.05
N GLU A 312 -2.01 8.90 -41.04
CA GLU A 312 -1.05 8.58 -42.12
C GLU A 312 -1.72 8.41 -43.48
N GLN A 313 -2.86 7.70 -43.53
CA GLN A 313 -3.63 7.51 -44.76
C GLN A 313 -4.20 8.83 -45.31
N MET A 314 -4.72 9.69 -44.44
CA MET A 314 -5.21 11.01 -44.84
C MET A 314 -4.09 11.88 -45.38
N TYR A 315 -2.90 11.84 -44.76
CA TYR A 315 -1.72 12.52 -45.27
C TYR A 315 -1.31 12.03 -46.66
N SER A 316 -1.27 10.72 -46.85
CA SER A 316 -0.98 10.12 -48.16
C SER A 316 -2.00 10.57 -49.22
N LEU A 317 -3.29 10.62 -48.88
CA LEU A 317 -4.34 11.13 -49.78
C LEU A 317 -4.15 12.61 -50.13
N ILE A 318 -3.84 13.46 -49.16
CA ILE A 318 -3.55 14.88 -49.42
C ILE A 318 -2.39 15.00 -50.41
N SER A 319 -1.30 14.24 -50.18
CA SER A 319 -0.12 14.27 -51.05
C SER A 319 -0.39 13.79 -52.48
N LEU A 320 -1.36 12.89 -52.69
CA LEU A 320 -1.73 12.40 -54.02
C LEU A 320 -2.60 13.41 -54.79
N VAL A 321 -3.43 14.16 -54.09
CA VAL A 321 -4.37 15.10 -54.70
C VAL A 321 -3.71 16.46 -54.96
N ASP A 322 -2.65 16.80 -54.23
CA ASP A 322 -1.90 18.04 -54.35
C ASP A 322 -0.63 17.82 -55.21
N ASP A 323 -0.70 18.09 -56.51
CA ASP A 323 0.46 18.03 -57.43
C ASP A 323 1.48 19.17 -57.16
N ASP A 324 1.06 20.24 -56.46
CA ASP A 324 1.94 21.33 -56.01
C ASP A 324 2.58 20.96 -54.67
N SER A 325 3.84 20.53 -54.74
CA SER A 325 4.70 20.16 -53.63
C SER A 325 5.10 21.36 -52.76
N ASN A 326 4.14 22.09 -52.18
CA ASN A 326 4.37 23.23 -51.27
C ASN A 326 3.47 23.16 -50.02
N MET A 327 3.06 21.96 -49.61
CA MET A 327 2.58 21.76 -48.24
C MET A 327 3.78 21.37 -47.42
N ASP A 328 4.21 22.26 -46.52
CA ASP A 328 5.34 22.10 -45.61
C ASP A 328 5.30 20.72 -44.95
N GLN A 329 6.11 19.80 -45.46
CA GLN A 329 6.05 18.36 -45.20
C GLN A 329 6.45 17.96 -43.77
N HIS A 330 6.68 18.93 -42.87
CA HIS A 330 7.35 18.72 -41.60
C HIS A 330 6.53 19.02 -40.35
N GLU A 331 5.43 19.79 -40.39
CA GLU A 331 4.71 20.13 -39.15
C GLU A 331 3.65 19.12 -38.73
N PHE A 332 3.25 18.21 -39.61
CA PHE A 332 2.13 17.32 -39.33
C PHE A 332 2.40 15.83 -39.52
N SER A 333 3.57 15.44 -40.01
CA SER A 333 3.90 14.03 -40.26
C SER A 333 4.80 13.42 -39.18
N GLU A 334 4.88 14.05 -38.00
CA GLU A 334 5.46 13.41 -36.83
C GLU A 334 4.35 12.69 -36.06
N SER A 335 4.59 11.41 -35.79
CA SER A 335 3.72 10.45 -35.12
C SER A 335 3.29 10.92 -33.71
N LEU A 336 2.38 11.91 -33.64
CA LEU A 336 1.97 12.59 -32.40
C LEU A 336 1.10 11.71 -31.49
N PHE A 337 0.57 10.61 -32.03
CA PHE A 337 -0.45 9.77 -31.40
C PHE A 337 0.11 8.37 -31.13
N LEU A 338 1.18 8.28 -30.33
CA LEU A 338 1.74 7.00 -29.89
C LEU A 338 1.18 6.60 -28.53
N PRO A 339 0.86 5.30 -28.32
CA PRO A 339 0.50 4.80 -27.01
C PRO A 339 1.63 5.04 -26.02
N GLN A 340 1.39 5.90 -25.04
CA GLN A 340 2.34 6.19 -23.98
C GLN A 340 2.04 5.25 -22.81
N GLU A 341 3.02 4.49 -22.33
CA GLU A 341 2.80 3.39 -21.37
C GLU A 341 2.26 3.85 -19.99
N THR A 342 2.30 5.15 -19.67
CA THR A 342 2.28 5.61 -18.28
C THR A 342 1.02 6.35 -17.81
N ASP A 343 0.25 7.03 -18.67
CA ASP A 343 -0.94 7.76 -18.23
C ASP A 343 -2.18 7.51 -19.14
N LEU A 344 -3.26 6.98 -18.54
CA LEU A 344 -4.53 6.76 -19.23
C LEU A 344 -5.13 8.10 -19.68
N GLU A 345 -5.00 9.15 -18.86
CA GLU A 345 -5.56 10.45 -19.15
C GLU A 345 -4.84 11.12 -20.33
N GLU A 346 -3.51 11.07 -20.36
CA GLU A 346 -2.68 11.48 -21.49
C GLU A 346 -3.03 10.73 -22.79
N ASN A 347 -3.19 9.40 -22.73
CA ASN A 347 -3.59 8.62 -23.90
C ASN A 347 -5.01 8.99 -24.40
N ILE A 348 -5.96 9.31 -23.49
CA ILE A 348 -7.29 9.80 -23.87
C ILE A 348 -7.17 11.15 -24.57
N ARG A 349 -6.37 12.07 -24.01
CA ARG A 349 -6.10 13.39 -24.61
C ARG A 349 -5.45 13.27 -25.99
N ALA A 350 -4.43 12.42 -26.13
CA ALA A 350 -3.75 12.17 -27.39
C ALA A 350 -4.73 11.60 -28.43
N SER A 351 -5.58 10.65 -28.05
CA SER A 351 -6.57 10.09 -28.96
C SER A 351 -7.58 11.14 -29.43
N LEU A 352 -8.06 12.00 -28.52
CA LEU A 352 -8.98 13.08 -28.86
C LEU A 352 -8.33 14.08 -29.85
N ALA A 353 -7.12 14.53 -29.56
CA ALA A 353 -6.37 15.44 -30.43
C ALA A 353 -6.12 14.83 -31.83
N GLY A 354 -5.85 13.52 -31.89
CA GLY A 354 -5.65 12.85 -33.18
C GLY A 354 -6.94 12.66 -33.96
N MET A 355 -8.07 12.43 -33.30
CA MET A 355 -9.37 12.45 -33.95
C MET A 355 -9.72 13.84 -34.50
N ASP A 356 -9.43 14.92 -33.76
CA ASP A 356 -9.63 16.29 -34.24
C ASP A 356 -8.75 16.61 -35.45
N SER A 357 -7.48 16.18 -35.42
CA SER A 357 -6.57 16.32 -36.58
C SER A 357 -7.10 15.57 -37.81
N ILE A 358 -7.51 14.31 -37.65
CA ILE A 358 -8.11 13.51 -38.75
C ILE A 358 -9.33 14.22 -39.33
N TYR A 359 -10.18 14.83 -38.49
CA TYR A 359 -11.36 15.56 -38.95
C TYR A 359 -10.98 16.75 -39.84
N GLU A 360 -10.01 17.57 -39.43
CA GLU A 360 -9.54 18.70 -40.23
C GLU A 360 -8.83 18.24 -41.52
N LEU A 361 -8.01 17.19 -41.47
CA LEU A 361 -7.40 16.62 -42.67
C LEU A 361 -8.44 16.10 -43.65
N THR A 362 -9.46 15.41 -43.16
CA THR A 362 -10.56 14.91 -43.99
C THR A 362 -11.27 16.05 -44.72
N LYS A 363 -11.50 17.18 -44.03
CA LYS A 363 -12.09 18.39 -44.62
C LYS A 363 -11.20 18.98 -45.72
N ILE A 364 -9.89 19.03 -45.50
CA ILE A 364 -8.91 19.47 -46.52
C ILE A 364 -8.94 18.53 -47.74
N VAL A 365 -8.87 17.22 -47.53
CA VAL A 365 -8.95 16.21 -48.60
C VAL A 365 -10.21 16.38 -49.44
N ILE A 366 -11.37 16.57 -48.80
CA ILE A 366 -12.65 16.77 -49.49
C ILE A 366 -12.61 17.99 -50.41
N VAL A 367 -12.09 19.12 -49.92
CA VAL A 367 -11.99 20.36 -50.71
C VAL A 367 -11.02 20.16 -51.88
N LYS A 368 -9.80 19.69 -51.62
CA LYS A 368 -8.79 19.47 -52.67
C LYS A 368 -9.27 18.49 -53.74
N THR A 369 -9.91 17.38 -53.34
CA THR A 369 -10.43 16.38 -54.28
C THR A 369 -11.53 16.96 -55.17
N LYS A 370 -12.38 17.82 -54.60
CA LYS A 370 -13.43 18.53 -55.35
C LYS A 370 -12.83 19.50 -56.37
N ASP A 371 -11.82 20.26 -55.97
CA ASP A 371 -11.15 21.23 -56.82
C ASP A 371 -10.44 20.52 -58.00
N MET A 372 -9.69 19.46 -57.71
CA MET A 372 -9.08 18.59 -58.73
C MET A 372 -10.12 18.01 -59.70
N PHE A 373 -11.29 17.59 -59.20
CA PHE A 373 -12.36 17.07 -60.06
C PHE A 373 -12.96 18.14 -60.98
N GLU A 374 -13.19 19.35 -60.47
CA GLU A 374 -13.69 20.46 -61.28
C GLU A 374 -12.66 20.94 -62.32
N GLU A 375 -11.37 20.93 -61.99
CA GLU A 375 -10.29 21.21 -62.95
C GLU A 375 -10.27 20.17 -64.08
N ARG A 376 -10.23 18.88 -63.76
CA ARG A 376 -10.29 17.80 -64.77
C ARG A 376 -11.56 17.86 -65.61
N LYS A 377 -12.69 18.28 -65.04
CA LYS A 377 -13.95 18.47 -65.77
C LYS A 377 -13.86 19.63 -66.75
N TYR A 378 -13.23 20.75 -66.37
CA TYR A 378 -12.97 21.86 -67.28
C TYR A 378 -12.03 21.45 -68.41
N GLU A 379 -10.94 20.74 -68.11
CA GLU A 379 -10.01 20.20 -69.11
C GLU A 379 -10.69 19.22 -70.06
N ALA A 380 -11.50 18.30 -69.53
CA ALA A 380 -12.26 17.36 -70.33
C ALA A 380 -13.26 18.08 -71.26
N LYS A 381 -13.91 19.15 -70.79
CA LYS A 381 -14.79 19.97 -71.61
C LYS A 381 -14.02 20.70 -72.71
N LYS A 382 -12.87 21.29 -72.39
CA LYS A 382 -11.96 21.92 -73.36
C LYS A 382 -11.49 20.94 -74.42
N LEU A 383 -11.04 19.75 -74.02
CA LEU A 383 -10.67 18.66 -74.94
C LEU A 383 -11.85 18.18 -75.79
N HIS A 384 -13.06 18.13 -75.23
CA HIS A 384 -14.25 17.78 -75.98
C HIS A 384 -14.60 18.83 -77.05
N GLU A 385 -14.44 20.12 -76.74
CA GLU A 385 -14.63 21.22 -77.68
C GLU A 385 -13.58 21.17 -78.80
N THR A 386 -12.30 20.92 -78.50
CA THR A 386 -11.25 20.78 -79.52
C THR A 386 -11.47 19.57 -80.42
N VAL A 387 -11.84 18.42 -79.86
CA VAL A 387 -12.20 17.22 -80.64
C VAL A 387 -13.40 17.50 -81.54
N SER A 388 -14.43 18.18 -81.01
CA SER A 388 -15.62 18.55 -81.79
C SER A 388 -15.27 19.48 -82.96
N GLN A 389 -14.34 20.43 -82.74
CA GLN A 389 -13.84 21.29 -83.81
C GLN A 389 -13.08 20.50 -84.88
N LEU A 390 -12.14 19.63 -84.49
CA LEU A 390 -11.39 18.78 -85.42
C LEU A 390 -12.30 17.84 -86.23
N VAL A 391 -13.37 17.32 -85.62
CA VAL A 391 -14.37 16.51 -86.34
C VAL A 391 -15.10 17.33 -87.40
N LYS A 392 -15.49 18.57 -87.10
CA LYS A 392 -16.11 19.48 -88.09
C LYS A 392 -15.15 19.82 -89.23
N GLU A 393 -13.89 20.12 -88.92
CA GLU A 393 -12.85 20.37 -89.93
C GLU A 393 -12.63 19.14 -90.82
N LYS A 394 -12.57 17.93 -90.24
CA LYS A 394 -12.52 16.67 -90.99
C LYS A 394 -13.72 16.49 -91.91
N GLU A 395 -14.94 16.78 -91.45
CA GLU A 395 -16.15 16.68 -92.26
C GLU A 395 -16.14 17.68 -93.43
N GLN A 396 -15.70 18.91 -93.18
CA GLN A 396 -15.54 19.95 -94.20
C GLN A 396 -14.51 19.53 -95.26
N ILE A 397 -13.30 19.12 -94.85
CA ILE A 397 -12.27 18.58 -95.75
C ILE A 397 -12.82 17.39 -96.54
N GLY A 398 -13.52 16.46 -95.87
CA GLY A 398 -14.15 15.32 -96.50
C GLY A 398 -15.22 15.71 -97.53
N SER A 399 -16.02 16.74 -97.26
CA SER A 399 -17.01 17.27 -98.20
C SER A 399 -16.35 17.97 -99.39
N LEU A 400 -15.25 18.70 -99.16
CA LEU A 400 -14.47 19.37 -100.18
C LEU A 400 -13.85 18.35 -101.13
N LEU A 401 -13.23 17.29 -100.59
CA LEU A 401 -12.66 16.18 -101.35
C LEU A 401 -13.72 15.42 -102.15
N ARG A 402 -14.89 15.13 -101.56
CA ARG A 402 -15.99 14.50 -102.29
C ARG A 402 -16.54 15.41 -103.41
N SER A 403 -16.61 16.71 -103.17
CA SER A 403 -17.05 17.72 -104.15
C SER A 403 -16.06 17.86 -105.32
N THR A 404 -14.75 17.94 -105.04
CA THR A 404 -13.71 18.01 -106.07
C THR A 404 -13.61 16.72 -106.88
N LEU A 405 -13.68 15.56 -106.22
CA LEU A 405 -13.75 14.26 -106.90
C LEU A 405 -15.04 14.12 -107.74
N SER A 406 -16.19 14.60 -107.24
CA SER A 406 -17.46 14.55 -107.97
C SER A 406 -17.47 15.47 -109.20
N LYS A 407 -16.86 16.67 -109.12
CA LYS A 407 -16.67 17.57 -110.27
C LYS A 407 -15.73 16.97 -111.33
N ARG A 408 -14.67 16.27 -110.91
CA ARG A 408 -13.77 15.53 -111.81
C ARG A 408 -14.49 14.45 -112.62
N MET A 409 -15.52 13.83 -112.06
CA MET A 409 -16.23 12.71 -112.68
C MET A 409 -17.28 13.15 -113.73
N LYS A 410 -17.57 14.45 -113.86
CA LYS A 410 -18.63 14.97 -114.76
C LYS A 410 -18.14 15.68 -116.03
N TYR A 411 -16.84 15.90 -116.23
CA TYR A 411 -16.32 16.57 -117.44
C TYR A 411 -15.03 15.93 -117.96
N ASP A 412 -14.95 15.83 -119.29
CA ASP A 412 -13.88 15.20 -120.08
C ASP A 412 -12.47 15.81 -119.83
N PRO A 413 -11.38 15.02 -119.92
CA PRO A 413 -10.13 15.30 -119.22
C PRO A 413 -9.13 16.24 -119.92
N SER A 414 -9.43 16.89 -121.05
CA SER A 414 -8.36 17.40 -121.92
C SER A 414 -8.09 18.92 -121.95
N SER A 415 -8.80 19.78 -121.21
CA SER A 415 -8.46 21.22 -121.21
C SER A 415 -9.12 22.01 -120.07
N LYS A 416 -8.46 22.11 -118.90
CA LYS A 416 -8.62 23.17 -117.85
C LYS A 416 -7.86 22.87 -116.56
N THR A 417 -6.63 22.37 -116.64
CA THR A 417 -5.77 22.12 -115.46
C THR A 417 -5.30 23.40 -114.76
N SER A 418 -5.26 24.55 -115.45
CA SER A 418 -4.82 25.84 -114.89
C SER A 418 -5.86 26.50 -113.95
N GLU A 419 -7.16 26.48 -114.30
CA GLU A 419 -8.23 27.01 -113.44
C GLU A 419 -8.43 26.17 -112.15
N LEU A 420 -8.04 24.88 -112.19
CA LEU A 420 -8.14 23.95 -111.06
C LEU A 420 -7.22 24.33 -109.90
N PHE A 421 -5.99 24.74 -110.20
CA PHE A 421 -5.04 25.17 -109.16
C PHE A 421 -5.43 26.51 -108.55
N GLU A 422 -6.00 27.43 -109.33
CA GLU A 422 -6.40 28.75 -108.85
C GLU A 422 -7.62 28.67 -107.90
N VAL A 423 -8.60 27.82 -108.20
CA VAL A 423 -9.78 27.61 -107.33
C VAL A 423 -9.41 26.85 -106.05
N ALA A 424 -8.52 25.85 -106.14
CA ALA A 424 -8.01 25.15 -104.97
C ALA A 424 -7.15 26.07 -104.08
N GLU A 425 -6.26 26.87 -104.67
CA GLU A 425 -5.42 27.85 -103.97
C GLU A 425 -6.26 28.94 -103.28
N ASN A 426 -7.33 29.42 -103.94
CA ASN A 426 -8.25 30.37 -103.34
C ASN A 426 -9.07 29.75 -102.18
N GLY A 427 -9.54 28.51 -102.30
CA GLY A 427 -10.27 27.81 -101.21
C GLY A 427 -9.41 27.42 -100.01
N LEU A 428 -8.14 27.03 -100.24
CA LEU A 428 -7.15 26.80 -99.17
C LEU A 428 -6.76 28.10 -98.47
N ARG A 429 -6.66 29.22 -99.22
CA ARG A 429 -6.40 30.56 -98.68
C ARG A 429 -7.55 31.08 -97.82
N GLU A 430 -8.80 30.82 -98.21
CA GLU A 430 -9.99 31.13 -97.39
C GLU A 430 -10.06 30.28 -96.10
N SER A 431 -9.43 29.11 -96.10
CA SER A 431 -9.30 28.21 -94.93
C SER A 431 -8.03 28.46 -94.10
N GLY A 432 -7.28 29.55 -94.37
CA GLY A 432 -6.09 29.93 -93.60
C GLY A 432 -4.78 29.20 -93.96
N ILE A 433 -4.78 28.36 -94.99
CA ILE A 433 -3.63 27.53 -95.41
C ILE A 433 -2.97 28.14 -96.65
N LYS A 434 -1.72 28.59 -96.52
CA LYS A 434 -0.99 29.34 -97.57
C LYS A 434 -0.05 28.42 -98.37
N ILE A 435 -0.55 27.81 -99.45
CA ILE A 435 0.25 26.98 -100.37
C ILE A 435 0.10 27.53 -101.79
N ARG A 436 1.22 27.85 -102.45
CA ARG A 436 1.29 28.31 -103.85
C ARG A 436 1.70 27.14 -104.74
N PHE A 437 0.81 26.66 -105.61
CA PHE A 437 1.08 25.49 -106.46
C PHE A 437 2.02 25.79 -107.64
N SER A 438 2.27 27.07 -107.94
CA SER A 438 3.17 27.52 -109.02
C SER A 438 4.62 27.06 -108.87
N ASN A 439 5.09 26.78 -107.65
CA ASN A 439 6.50 26.42 -107.41
C ASN A 439 6.79 24.92 -107.60
N ILE A 440 5.77 24.07 -107.78
CA ILE A 440 5.95 22.61 -107.91
C ILE A 440 6.10 22.20 -109.38
N LEU A 441 5.56 22.99 -110.32
CA LEU A 441 5.57 22.69 -111.75
C LEU A 441 6.86 23.14 -112.49
N GLU A 442 7.68 24.02 -111.90
CA GLU A 442 8.91 24.54 -112.54
C GLU A 442 10.11 23.56 -112.52
N ARG A 443 9.99 22.37 -111.91
CA ARG A 443 11.14 21.46 -111.76
C ARG A 443 11.21 20.32 -112.77
N HIS A 444 10.31 20.25 -113.76
CA HIS A 444 10.26 19.09 -114.67
C HIS A 444 9.96 19.41 -116.14
N ASP A 445 10.57 20.45 -116.71
CA ASP A 445 10.64 20.63 -118.17
C ASP A 445 12.03 20.23 -118.70
N LYS A 446 12.20 18.96 -119.08
CA LYS A 446 13.12 18.49 -120.14
C LYS A 446 13.01 16.98 -120.36
N ALA A 447 12.19 16.60 -121.33
CA ALA A 447 12.42 15.53 -122.34
C ALA A 447 11.04 15.04 -122.81
N GLY A 448 10.70 15.34 -124.06
CA GLY A 448 9.40 15.02 -124.62
C GLY A 448 9.21 13.56 -125.01
N THR A 449 7.96 13.11 -125.02
CA THR A 449 7.20 12.55 -126.16
C THR A 449 5.79 12.20 -125.67
N PRO A 450 4.76 12.21 -126.54
CA PRO A 450 3.37 12.34 -126.14
C PRO A 450 2.64 10.99 -126.20
N GLU A 451 2.40 10.37 -125.05
CA GLU A 451 1.54 9.20 -124.76
C GLU A 451 1.97 8.81 -123.33
N THR A 452 1.24 9.04 -122.24
CA THR A 452 -0.10 8.60 -121.89
C THR A 452 -0.56 9.41 -120.66
N ALA A 453 -1.34 10.47 -120.84
CA ALA A 453 -1.93 11.20 -119.71
C ALA A 453 -2.81 10.29 -118.82
N ASP A 454 -3.30 9.18 -119.37
CA ASP A 454 -4.06 8.17 -118.65
C ASP A 454 -3.20 7.33 -117.68
N ASP A 455 -1.91 7.07 -117.95
CA ASP A 455 -1.04 6.33 -117.00
C ASP A 455 -0.66 7.18 -115.79
N GLU A 456 -0.48 8.49 -115.97
CA GLU A 456 -0.22 9.43 -114.87
C GLU A 456 -1.46 9.62 -113.99
N VAL A 457 -2.65 9.62 -114.58
CA VAL A 457 -3.92 9.64 -113.84
C VAL A 457 -4.18 8.31 -113.13
N TYR A 458 -3.84 7.17 -113.74
CA TYR A 458 -3.96 5.84 -113.10
C TYR A 458 -2.95 5.64 -111.97
N THR A 459 -1.70 6.12 -112.12
CA THR A 459 -0.70 6.08 -111.04
C THR A 459 -1.04 7.03 -109.91
N LEU A 460 -1.55 8.24 -110.19
CA LEU A 460 -2.04 9.15 -109.15
C LEU A 460 -3.30 8.62 -108.46
N ALA A 461 -4.23 8.00 -109.20
CA ALA A 461 -5.41 7.35 -108.62
C ALA A 461 -5.03 6.14 -107.75
N GLY A 462 -4.04 5.32 -108.18
CA GLY A 462 -3.51 4.23 -107.39
C GLY A 462 -2.77 4.68 -106.13
N ALA A 463 -2.01 5.78 -106.21
CA ALA A 463 -1.37 6.39 -105.04
C ALA A 463 -2.40 6.97 -104.06
N LEU A 464 -3.44 7.64 -104.57
CA LEU A 464 -4.52 8.17 -103.74
C LEU A 464 -5.35 7.04 -103.10
N GLU A 465 -5.64 5.97 -103.85
CA GLU A 465 -6.32 4.78 -103.32
C GLU A 465 -5.49 4.10 -102.22
N LYS A 466 -4.17 4.02 -102.39
CA LYS A 466 -3.26 3.50 -101.37
C LYS A 466 -3.28 4.36 -100.11
N ILE A 467 -3.17 5.69 -100.23
CA ILE A 467 -3.22 6.63 -99.10
C ILE A 467 -4.59 6.56 -98.41
N VAL A 468 -5.69 6.45 -99.17
CA VAL A 468 -7.04 6.32 -98.60
C VAL A 468 -7.17 5.00 -97.85
N LYS A 469 -6.69 3.88 -98.39
CA LYS A 469 -6.69 2.58 -97.71
C LYS A 469 -5.83 2.61 -96.43
N GLU A 470 -4.66 3.23 -96.50
CA GLU A 470 -3.76 3.39 -95.35
C GLU A 470 -4.38 4.26 -94.26
N SER A 471 -4.99 5.39 -94.62
CA SER A 471 -5.74 6.23 -93.67
C SER A 471 -6.98 5.53 -93.10
N GLN A 472 -7.66 4.67 -93.86
CA GLN A 472 -8.79 3.88 -93.35
C GLN A 472 -8.35 2.85 -92.31
N VAL A 473 -7.19 2.21 -92.53
CA VAL A 473 -6.61 1.28 -91.55
C VAL A 473 -6.20 2.02 -90.29
N GLU A 474 -5.52 3.16 -90.41
CA GLU A 474 -5.10 3.97 -89.27
C GLU A 474 -6.31 4.50 -88.47
N ILE A 475 -7.39 4.93 -89.14
CA ILE A 475 -8.63 5.31 -88.46
C ILE A 475 -9.26 4.13 -87.72
N LEU A 476 -9.24 2.93 -88.30
CA LEU A 476 -9.75 1.72 -87.63
C LEU A 476 -8.90 1.33 -86.42
N GLU A 477 -7.58 1.45 -86.52
CA GLU A 477 -6.65 1.20 -85.41
C GLU A 477 -6.83 2.23 -84.28
N LEU A 478 -6.91 3.52 -84.62
CA LEU A 478 -7.19 4.58 -83.65
C LEU A 478 -8.54 4.36 -82.97
N LYS A 479 -9.58 3.99 -83.72
CA LYS A 479 -10.90 3.67 -83.15
C LYS A 479 -10.82 2.48 -82.19
N ARG A 480 -10.12 1.41 -82.58
CA ARG A 480 -9.89 0.24 -81.72
C ARG A 480 -9.14 0.61 -80.44
N SER A 481 -8.10 1.44 -80.52
CA SER A 481 -7.33 1.88 -79.35
C SER A 481 -8.17 2.72 -78.37
N VAL A 482 -9.03 3.61 -78.87
CA VAL A 482 -9.94 4.40 -78.03
C VAL A 482 -10.98 3.52 -77.34
N ASP A 483 -11.54 2.56 -78.07
CA ASP A 483 -12.51 1.62 -77.49
C ASP A 483 -11.84 0.69 -76.47
N GLU A 484 -10.56 0.33 -76.66
CA GLU A 484 -9.77 -0.45 -75.71
C GLU A 484 -9.40 0.36 -74.44
N LEU A 485 -9.10 1.65 -74.57
CA LEU A 485 -8.93 2.57 -73.43
C LEU A 485 -10.23 2.80 -72.64
N ARG A 486 -11.38 2.89 -73.34
CA ARG A 486 -12.69 2.96 -72.66
C ARG A 486 -13.03 1.64 -71.96
N ALA A 487 -12.75 0.52 -72.60
CA ALA A 487 -13.00 -0.81 -72.03
C ALA A 487 -12.11 -1.11 -70.83
N SER A 488 -10.83 -0.71 -70.86
CA SER A 488 -9.91 -0.86 -69.73
C SER A 488 -10.33 0.01 -68.54
N ARG A 489 -10.69 1.28 -68.77
CA ARG A 489 -11.21 2.16 -67.70
C ARG A 489 -12.51 1.65 -67.07
N LEU A 490 -13.40 1.07 -67.88
CA LEU A 490 -14.63 0.45 -67.37
C LEU A 490 -14.33 -0.84 -66.59
N ARG A 491 -13.37 -1.66 -67.06
CA ARG A 491 -12.90 -2.85 -66.32
C ARG A 491 -12.27 -2.47 -65.00
N GLU A 492 -11.37 -1.51 -64.97
CA GLU A 492 -10.73 -1.00 -63.76
C GLU A 492 -11.77 -0.48 -62.76
N ARG A 493 -12.78 0.26 -63.23
CA ARG A 493 -13.87 0.72 -62.36
C ARG A 493 -14.76 -0.41 -61.85
N LEU A 494 -15.00 -1.45 -62.66
CA LEU A 494 -15.72 -2.64 -62.23
C LEU A 494 -14.92 -3.47 -61.24
N GLU A 495 -13.62 -3.64 -61.45
CA GLU A 495 -12.70 -4.32 -60.54
C GLU A 495 -12.61 -3.57 -59.21
N GLU A 496 -12.53 -2.24 -59.21
CA GLU A 496 -12.54 -1.44 -57.99
C GLU A 496 -13.89 -1.51 -57.26
N LEU A 497 -15.02 -1.44 -57.97
CA LEU A 497 -16.34 -1.64 -57.35
C LEU A 497 -16.51 -3.06 -56.80
N THR A 498 -15.96 -4.07 -57.47
CA THR A 498 -16.00 -5.47 -57.02
C THR A 498 -15.12 -5.66 -55.79
N ARG A 499 -13.92 -5.05 -55.76
CA ARG A 499 -13.01 -5.04 -54.62
C ARG A 499 -13.63 -4.35 -53.41
N GLN A 500 -14.27 -3.19 -53.61
CA GLN A 500 -15.01 -2.49 -52.55
C GLN A 500 -16.20 -3.30 -52.04
N LEU A 501 -16.88 -4.05 -52.92
CA LEU A 501 -17.97 -4.94 -52.52
C LEU A 501 -17.44 -6.13 -51.70
N GLU A 502 -16.37 -6.79 -52.14
CA GLU A 502 -15.73 -7.89 -51.39
C GLU A 502 -15.17 -7.41 -50.04
N GLU A 503 -14.57 -6.22 -49.99
CA GLU A 503 -14.09 -5.61 -48.74
C GLU A 503 -15.26 -5.23 -47.81
N SER A 504 -16.37 -4.73 -48.37
CA SER A 504 -17.58 -4.44 -47.60
C SER A 504 -18.25 -5.72 -47.09
N ASP A 505 -18.32 -6.78 -47.89
CA ASP A 505 -18.91 -8.07 -47.52
C ASP A 505 -18.06 -8.79 -46.47
N THR A 506 -16.73 -8.80 -46.61
CA THR A 506 -15.83 -9.37 -45.59
C THR A 506 -15.81 -8.56 -44.29
N ARG A 507 -15.96 -7.23 -44.39
CA ARG A 507 -16.15 -6.35 -43.23
C ARG A 507 -17.52 -6.54 -42.59
N GLU A 508 -18.58 -6.76 -43.36
CA GLU A 508 -19.90 -7.11 -42.84
C GLU A 508 -19.91 -8.50 -42.20
N GLU A 509 -19.29 -9.52 -42.80
CA GLU A 509 -19.16 -10.84 -42.20
C GLU A 509 -18.32 -10.77 -40.93
N SER A 510 -17.20 -10.06 -40.91
CA SER A 510 -16.42 -9.82 -39.68
C SER A 510 -17.24 -9.09 -38.62
N ARG A 511 -18.05 -8.10 -39.02
CA ARG A 511 -19.00 -7.42 -38.12
C ARG A 511 -20.11 -8.35 -37.64
N ARG A 512 -20.62 -9.26 -38.47
CA ARG A 512 -21.64 -10.24 -38.05
C ARG A 512 -21.05 -11.28 -37.10
N HIS A 513 -19.84 -11.77 -37.33
CA HIS A 513 -19.16 -12.68 -36.42
C HIS A 513 -18.74 -12.01 -35.10
N GLN A 514 -18.33 -10.74 -35.12
CA GLN A 514 -18.02 -9.98 -33.89
C GLN A 514 -19.28 -9.50 -33.16
N ASN A 515 -20.36 -9.14 -33.88
CA ASN A 515 -21.61 -8.67 -33.27
C ASN A 515 -22.53 -9.81 -32.84
N ALA A 516 -22.43 -11.01 -33.41
CA ALA A 516 -23.16 -12.19 -32.92
C ALA A 516 -22.85 -12.51 -31.45
N HIS A 517 -21.65 -12.14 -30.97
CA HIS A 517 -21.27 -12.24 -29.55
C HIS A 517 -21.59 -10.97 -28.73
N ARG A 518 -21.98 -9.84 -29.36
CA ARG A 518 -22.29 -8.58 -28.67
C ARG A 518 -23.78 -8.28 -28.47
N TYR A 519 -24.69 -9.09 -29.02
CA TYR A 519 -26.14 -8.96 -28.77
C TYR A 519 -26.65 -9.67 -27.51
N LEU A 520 -25.76 -10.09 -26.59
CA LEU A 520 -26.15 -10.62 -25.28
C LEU A 520 -25.84 -9.68 -24.10
N CYS A 521 -25.27 -8.50 -24.33
CA CYS A 521 -25.06 -7.55 -23.24
C CYS A 521 -24.94 -6.10 -23.73
N TRP A 522 -26.06 -5.34 -23.76
CA TRP A 522 -26.11 -3.89 -23.46
C TRP A 522 -27.57 -3.32 -23.52
N PRO A 523 -27.89 -2.15 -22.94
CA PRO A 523 -28.76 -2.03 -21.76
C PRO A 523 -30.23 -1.66 -22.06
N TRP A 524 -30.72 -1.90 -23.28
CA TRP A 524 -32.08 -1.50 -23.67
C TRP A 524 -33.18 -2.43 -23.14
N ASP A 525 -32.83 -3.61 -22.62
CA ASP A 525 -33.75 -4.55 -21.96
C ASP A 525 -34.24 -4.07 -20.57
N TRP A 526 -33.54 -3.11 -19.95
CA TRP A 526 -33.97 -2.53 -18.66
C TRP A 526 -34.99 -1.39 -18.81
N LEU A 527 -35.17 -0.86 -20.03
CA LEU A 527 -36.07 0.27 -20.29
C LEU A 527 -37.37 -0.11 -21.02
N GLY A 528 -37.56 -1.38 -21.39
CA GLY A 528 -38.85 -1.87 -21.92
C GLY A 528 -39.31 -1.24 -23.24
N ILE A 529 -38.39 -0.64 -24.02
CA ILE A 529 -38.69 -0.01 -25.31
C ILE A 529 -38.29 -0.97 -26.42
N ASN A 530 -39.24 -1.78 -26.88
CA ASN A 530 -39.07 -2.62 -28.07
C ASN A 530 -39.06 -1.73 -29.32
N PHE A 531 -37.93 -1.67 -30.04
CA PHE A 531 -37.92 -1.10 -31.38
C PHE A 531 -38.45 -2.13 -32.39
N VAL A 532 -39.48 -1.72 -33.10
CA VAL A 532 -40.22 -2.49 -34.09
C VAL A 532 -39.40 -2.61 -35.38
N ALA A 533 -39.51 -3.79 -36.01
CA ALA A 533 -39.17 -4.14 -37.39
C ALA A 533 -37.73 -4.59 -37.69
N SER A 534 -37.54 -5.91 -37.65
CA SER A 534 -37.06 -6.64 -38.82
C SER A 534 -37.65 -8.05 -38.80
N ARG A 535 -38.49 -8.34 -39.82
CA ARG A 535 -39.04 -9.66 -40.09
C ARG A 535 -37.87 -10.63 -40.38
N GLN A 536 -37.60 -11.57 -39.48
CA GLN A 536 -36.90 -12.79 -39.87
C GLN A 536 -37.91 -13.73 -40.52
N THR A 537 -37.66 -14.04 -41.79
CA THR A 537 -38.27 -15.14 -42.53
C THR A 537 -37.85 -16.46 -41.90
N GLU A 538 -38.83 -17.18 -41.36
CA GLU A 538 -38.70 -18.60 -41.02
C GLU A 538 -38.49 -19.42 -42.31
N THR A 539 -37.33 -20.08 -42.41
CA THR A 539 -37.19 -21.34 -43.11
C THR A 539 -36.28 -22.24 -42.30
N GLN A 540 -36.91 -23.17 -41.57
CA GLN A 540 -36.58 -24.61 -41.51
C GLN A 540 -35.17 -25.03 -41.95
N LEU A 541 -34.45 -25.83 -41.15
CA LEU A 541 -34.59 -27.29 -41.14
C LEU A 541 -33.51 -27.94 -40.24
N GLN A 542 -33.98 -28.75 -39.30
CA GLN A 542 -33.49 -30.09 -38.93
C GLN A 542 -32.13 -30.36 -38.26
N ASN A 543 -32.25 -31.35 -37.36
CA ASN A 543 -31.28 -32.33 -36.89
C ASN A 543 -30.32 -31.88 -35.78
N SER A 544 -30.09 -32.61 -34.68
CA SER A 544 -30.69 -33.78 -34.03
C SER A 544 -29.72 -34.15 -32.88
N ASN A 545 -30.24 -34.90 -31.91
CA ASN A 545 -29.57 -35.69 -30.87
C ASN A 545 -29.37 -34.97 -29.53
N GLU A 546 -30.17 -35.29 -28.50
CA GLU A 546 -30.25 -36.57 -27.73
C GLU A 546 -29.09 -36.74 -26.74
N MET A 547 -29.37 -36.42 -25.48
CA MET A 547 -29.37 -37.34 -24.32
C MET A 547 -29.49 -36.46 -23.05
N GLU A 548 -30.60 -36.52 -22.31
CA GLU A 548 -30.81 -37.46 -21.18
C GLU A 548 -29.78 -37.20 -20.05
N LEU A 549 -30.12 -36.83 -18.81
CA LEU A 549 -31.24 -37.20 -17.92
C LEU A 549 -31.19 -36.37 -16.61
N SER A 550 -32.37 -36.15 -16.02
CA SER A 550 -32.73 -36.12 -14.57
C SER A 550 -32.00 -35.18 -13.61
N GLU A 551 -32.58 -34.55 -12.59
CA GLU A 551 -33.92 -34.32 -12.02
C GLU A 551 -33.69 -33.25 -10.92
N PRO A 552 -34.69 -32.44 -10.51
CA PRO A 552 -34.55 -31.46 -9.45
C PRO A 552 -35.08 -32.00 -8.12
N LEU A 553 -34.40 -31.70 -7.00
CA LEU A 553 -35.02 -31.79 -5.68
C LEU A 553 -34.67 -30.57 -4.82
N LEU A 554 -35.76 -30.00 -4.30
CA LEU A 554 -35.97 -29.36 -3.00
C LEU A 554 -34.87 -29.58 -1.95
#